data_AF-A0A2S9BN66-F1
#
_entry.id   AF-A0A2S9BN66-F1
#
_cell.length_a   1.000
_cell.length_b   1.000
_cell.length_c   1.000
_cell.angle_alpha   90.00
_cell.angle_beta   90.00
_cell.angle_gamma   90.00
#
_symmetry.space_group_name_H-M   'P 1'
#
loop_
_entity.id
_entity.type
_entity.pdbx_description
1 polymer ?
#
loop_
_entity_poly.entity_id
_entity_poly.type
_entity_poly.pdbx_seq_one_letter_code
_entity_poly.pdbx_strand_id
1 'polypeptide(L)'
;MSRLTHAAATMHTLSLAAMEEASRFGVRDTDIDHLLLALTIDSETGGQTLRGMGVSLEAARAAVAAQHASQLGLVGIATDPDSPGRIVFHETSGYEWTDRAITVLKDASSGERRGDSAAVLRALVDEPSGLIDQILRRLDADPDTLRTRLDEVQRLRLIPPAPAGHQNLSGSRSVFVPAPIEDVWALLSAPARIPEWDQGIAAVDADDETSGSWEAETATTLPDGKPMQVKDEFRRQRVHLAQREEPTSIQWLFTHPDAARSNPRSVAFALEHAAGGMQLRVTLTWLTPPSRGGRRIVRVLMKPLFRFVLFIQLTQLESGITRVFR
;
A
#
# COMPACT_ATOMS: atom_id res chain seq x y z
N MET A 1 -17.42 4.43 4.06
CA MET A 1 -16.80 3.73 5.22
C MET A 1 -17.03 4.60 6.45
N SER A 2 -17.18 4.02 7.65
CA SER A 2 -17.26 4.82 8.88
C SER A 2 -15.87 5.37 9.23
N ARG A 3 -15.82 6.45 10.03
CA ARG A 3 -14.55 7.05 10.49
C ARG A 3 -13.63 6.01 11.15
N LEU A 4 -14.20 5.16 12.01
CA LEU A 4 -13.47 4.09 12.70
C LEU A 4 -12.86 3.07 11.72
N THR A 5 -13.61 2.68 10.66
CA THR A 5 -13.08 1.75 9.66
C THR A 5 -11.98 2.35 8.81
N HIS A 6 -12.02 3.66 8.54
CA HIS A 6 -10.94 4.35 7.84
C HIS A 6 -9.69 4.40 8.71
N ALA A 7 -9.82 4.85 9.96
CA ALA A 7 -8.70 4.89 10.91
C ALA A 7 -8.03 3.53 11.07
N ALA A 8 -8.82 2.46 11.27
CA ALA A 8 -8.28 1.11 11.37
C ALA A 8 -7.53 0.68 10.09
N ALA A 9 -8.03 1.04 8.91
CA ALA A 9 -7.38 0.72 7.63
C ALA A 9 -6.06 1.50 7.45
N THR A 10 -6.04 2.79 7.78
CA THR A 10 -4.83 3.63 7.76
C THR A 10 -3.79 3.06 8.71
N MET A 11 -4.18 2.78 9.95
CA MET A 11 -3.29 2.23 10.99
C MET A 11 -2.71 0.87 10.58
N HIS A 12 -3.53 -0.01 10.00
CA HIS A 12 -3.05 -1.29 9.50
C HIS A 12 -2.02 -1.13 8.37
N THR A 13 -2.29 -0.22 7.43
CA THR A 13 -1.41 0.04 6.28
C THR A 13 -0.08 0.64 6.74
N LEU A 14 -0.12 1.65 7.62
CA LEU A 14 1.08 2.25 8.21
C LEU A 14 1.86 1.24 9.06
N SER A 15 1.18 0.34 9.78
CA SER A 15 1.86 -0.65 10.60
C SER A 15 2.63 -1.66 9.77
N LEU A 16 2.01 -2.18 8.71
CA LEU A 16 2.70 -3.10 7.80
C LEU A 16 3.92 -2.43 7.16
N ALA A 17 3.75 -1.21 6.64
CA ALA A 17 4.86 -0.47 6.05
C ALA A 17 5.98 -0.16 7.05
N ALA A 18 5.64 0.21 8.29
CA ALA A 18 6.64 0.50 9.32
C ALA A 18 7.42 -0.76 9.70
N MET A 19 6.73 -1.91 9.84
CA MET A 19 7.38 -3.19 10.13
C MET A 19 8.26 -3.68 8.96
N GLU A 20 7.84 -3.43 7.72
CA GLU A 20 8.67 -3.66 6.54
C GLU A 20 9.97 -2.84 6.60
N GLU A 21 9.89 -1.56 6.95
CA GLU A 21 11.07 -0.70 7.11
C GLU A 21 11.94 -1.14 8.30
N ALA A 22 11.36 -1.50 9.44
CA ALA A 22 12.09 -2.07 10.57
C ALA A 22 12.89 -3.32 10.18
N SER A 23 12.27 -4.21 9.40
CA SER A 23 12.95 -5.41 8.89
C SER A 23 14.17 -5.09 8.02
N ARG A 24 14.17 -3.96 7.30
CA ARG A 24 15.34 -3.52 6.50
C ARG A 24 16.52 -3.12 7.37
N PHE A 25 16.26 -2.56 8.54
CA PHE A 25 17.29 -2.24 9.53
C PHE A 25 17.70 -3.47 10.36
N GLY A 26 17.13 -4.64 10.10
CA GLY A 26 17.39 -5.87 10.85
C GLY A 26 16.83 -5.84 12.27
N VAL A 27 15.96 -4.88 12.60
CA VAL A 27 15.36 -4.73 13.92
C VAL A 27 13.97 -5.35 13.97
N ARG A 28 13.64 -5.93 15.11
CA ARG A 28 12.30 -6.51 15.37
C ARG A 28 11.38 -5.54 16.11
N ASP A 29 11.96 -4.55 16.78
CA ASP A 29 11.23 -3.49 17.44
C ASP A 29 10.95 -2.37 16.44
N THR A 30 9.68 -2.20 16.08
CA THR A 30 9.20 -1.13 15.22
C THR A 30 8.95 0.11 16.09
N ASP A 31 9.56 1.23 15.73
CA ASP A 31 9.51 2.48 16.51
C ASP A 31 9.03 3.67 15.66
N ILE A 32 9.02 4.88 16.24
CA ILE A 32 8.43 6.09 15.67
C ILE A 32 9.11 6.58 14.38
N ASP A 33 10.40 6.31 14.21
CA ASP A 33 11.18 6.58 13.00
C ASP A 33 10.74 5.68 11.84
N HIS A 34 10.48 4.40 12.10
CA HIS A 34 9.92 3.47 11.12
C HIS A 34 8.50 3.88 10.71
N LEU A 35 7.73 4.42 11.65
CA LEU A 35 6.41 4.99 11.37
C LEU A 35 6.52 6.27 10.50
N LEU A 36 7.54 7.10 10.71
CA LEU A 36 7.83 8.23 9.82
C LEU A 36 8.18 7.75 8.40
N LEU A 37 9.03 6.72 8.27
CA LEU A 37 9.34 6.11 6.97
C LEU A 37 8.08 5.60 6.27
N ALA A 38 7.21 4.90 7.00
CA ALA A 38 5.92 4.43 6.50
C ALA A 38 5.01 5.57 6.00
N LEU A 39 5.04 6.74 6.65
CA LEU A 39 4.29 7.91 6.19
C LEU A 39 4.82 8.47 4.88
N THR A 40 6.12 8.39 4.58
CA THR A 40 6.67 8.91 3.31
C THR A 40 6.12 8.18 2.07
N ILE A 41 5.61 6.98 2.25
CA ILE A 41 5.02 6.11 1.22
C ILE A 41 3.50 5.98 1.34
N ASP A 42 2.90 6.62 2.34
CA ASP A 42 1.46 6.68 2.53
C ASP A 42 0.80 7.56 1.45
N SER A 43 -0.31 7.10 0.89
CA SER A 43 -1.00 7.78 -0.20
C SER A 43 -1.96 8.88 0.29
N GLU A 44 -2.20 8.96 1.59
CA GLU A 44 -3.08 9.92 2.23
C GLU A 44 -2.37 11.24 2.59
N THR A 45 -3.01 12.09 3.41
CA THR A 45 -2.53 13.45 3.71
C THR A 45 -1.15 13.47 4.31
N GLY A 46 -0.88 12.62 5.29
CA GLY A 46 0.40 12.65 6.01
C GLY A 46 1.56 12.51 5.03
N GLY A 47 1.50 11.47 4.19
CA GLY A 47 2.51 11.27 3.15
C GLY A 47 2.52 12.35 2.07
N GLN A 48 1.34 12.79 1.60
CA GLN A 48 1.26 13.88 0.61
C GLN A 48 1.91 15.17 1.11
N THR A 49 1.71 15.53 2.38
CA THR A 49 2.29 16.73 2.96
C THR A 49 3.81 16.61 3.09
N LEU A 50 4.34 15.47 3.55
CA LEU A 50 5.78 15.20 3.61
C LEU A 50 6.42 15.33 2.21
N ARG A 51 5.85 14.65 1.21
CA ARG A 51 6.38 14.70 -0.16
C ARG A 51 6.25 16.08 -0.80
N GLY A 52 5.16 16.80 -0.50
CA GLY A 52 5.00 18.20 -0.90
C GLY A 52 6.01 19.15 -0.24
N MET A 53 6.70 18.72 0.83
CA MET A 53 7.84 19.40 1.43
C MET A 53 9.20 18.90 0.90
N GLY A 54 9.21 18.02 -0.09
CA GLY A 54 10.43 17.46 -0.66
C GLY A 54 10.96 16.22 0.07
N VAL A 55 10.25 15.71 1.08
CA VAL A 55 10.66 14.50 1.81
C VAL A 55 10.40 13.26 0.96
N SER A 56 11.46 12.65 0.43
CA SER A 56 11.40 11.34 -0.25
C SER A 56 11.68 10.20 0.73
N LEU A 57 11.26 8.97 0.38
CA LEU A 57 11.57 7.78 1.18
C LEU A 57 13.07 7.57 1.32
N GLU A 58 13.83 7.72 0.23
CA GLU A 58 15.29 7.54 0.23
C GLU A 58 15.99 8.56 1.13
N ALA A 59 15.61 9.85 1.02
CA ALA A 59 16.15 10.88 1.88
C ALA A 59 15.80 10.60 3.35
N ALA A 60 14.55 10.19 3.63
CA ALA A 60 14.11 9.85 4.98
C ALA A 60 14.88 8.66 5.56
N ARG A 61 15.11 7.59 4.78
CA ARG A 61 15.94 6.45 5.18
C ARG A 61 17.36 6.89 5.52
N ALA A 62 17.97 7.73 4.67
CA ALA A 62 19.30 8.27 4.92
C ALA A 62 19.36 9.13 6.20
N ALA A 63 18.34 9.96 6.45
CA ALA A 63 18.25 10.79 7.64
C ALA A 63 18.07 9.97 8.93
N VAL A 64 17.28 8.89 8.88
CA VAL A 64 17.13 7.93 10.01
C VAL A 64 18.46 7.22 10.28
N ALA A 65 19.11 6.69 9.25
CA ALA A 65 20.41 6.03 9.41
C ALA A 65 21.47 6.97 9.99
N ALA A 66 21.53 8.22 9.51
CA ALA A 66 22.43 9.24 10.03
C ALA A 66 22.11 9.61 11.50
N GLN A 67 20.83 9.63 11.88
CA GLN A 67 20.42 9.86 13.27
C GLN A 67 20.89 8.73 14.18
N HIS A 68 20.70 7.48 13.78
CA HIS A 68 21.16 6.31 14.56
C HIS A 68 22.68 6.31 14.71
N ALA A 69 23.41 6.55 13.63
CA ALA A 69 24.88 6.66 13.67
C ALA A 69 25.34 7.78 14.62
N SER A 70 24.67 8.95 14.58
CA SER A 70 24.94 10.07 15.49
C SER A 70 24.72 9.68 16.96
N GLN A 71 23.65 8.95 17.28
CA GLN A 71 23.36 8.49 18.63
C GLN A 71 24.36 7.45 19.13
N LEU A 72 24.77 6.51 18.29
CA LEU A 72 25.79 5.50 18.63
C LEU A 72 27.17 6.15 18.82
N GLY A 73 27.51 7.15 18.00
CA GLY A 73 28.73 7.94 18.14
C GLY A 73 28.84 8.65 19.50
N LEU A 74 27.71 9.12 20.08
CA LEU A 74 27.70 9.72 21.42
C LEU A 74 28.08 8.71 22.53
N VAL A 75 27.89 7.41 22.29
CA VAL A 75 28.25 6.33 23.22
C VAL A 75 29.62 5.72 22.87
N GLY A 76 30.33 6.29 21.88
CA GLY A 76 31.65 5.84 21.46
C GLY A 76 31.65 4.59 20.57
N ILE A 77 30.49 4.22 20.03
CA ILE A 77 30.36 3.11 19.08
C ILE A 77 30.49 3.68 17.67
N ALA A 78 31.59 3.36 16.99
CA ALA A 78 31.74 3.63 15.57
C ALA A 78 30.97 2.55 14.78
N THR A 79 29.91 2.96 14.08
CA THR A 79 29.23 2.11 13.11
C THR A 79 29.55 2.61 11.72
N ASP A 80 29.97 1.70 10.83
CA ASP A 80 29.84 1.95 9.40
C ASP A 80 28.34 2.01 9.08
N PRO A 81 27.87 2.93 8.23
CA PRO A 81 26.48 2.93 7.79
C PRO A 81 26.27 1.70 6.91
N ASP A 82 25.87 0.59 7.52
CA ASP A 82 25.41 -0.57 6.76
C ASP A 82 24.24 -0.13 5.87
N SER A 83 24.32 -0.52 4.59
CA SER A 83 23.22 -0.27 3.66
C SER A 83 21.98 -1.00 4.14
N PRO A 84 20.81 -0.33 4.23
CA PRO A 84 19.59 -0.98 4.67
C PRO A 84 19.29 -2.20 3.80
N GLY A 85 18.97 -3.32 4.44
CA GLY A 85 18.78 -4.61 3.80
C GLY A 85 17.49 -4.69 2.98
N ARG A 86 17.29 -5.88 2.38
CA ARG A 86 16.01 -6.26 1.77
C ARG A 86 14.91 -6.39 2.84
N ILE A 87 13.66 -6.11 2.48
CA ILE A 87 12.49 -6.39 3.34
C ILE A 87 12.37 -7.92 3.54
N VAL A 88 12.42 -8.35 4.79
CA VAL A 88 12.24 -9.76 5.21
C VAL A 88 11.06 -9.95 6.17
N PHE A 89 10.25 -8.91 6.37
CA PHE A 89 9.09 -8.91 7.27
C PHE A 89 8.13 -10.10 7.01
N HIS A 90 7.82 -10.40 5.75
CA HIS A 90 6.90 -11.50 5.40
C HIS A 90 7.53 -12.90 5.50
N GLU A 91 8.85 -12.96 5.68
CA GLU A 91 9.64 -14.20 5.76
C GLU A 91 9.97 -14.57 7.22
N THR A 92 9.79 -13.62 8.15
CA THR A 92 10.21 -13.73 9.55
C THR A 92 9.08 -13.35 10.51
N SER A 93 9.23 -13.65 11.80
CA SER A 93 8.22 -13.37 12.82
C SER A 93 8.81 -12.61 14.02
N GLY A 94 7.92 -12.15 14.90
CA GLY A 94 8.29 -11.49 16.16
C GLY A 94 8.52 -9.99 16.05
N TYR A 95 7.83 -9.31 15.13
CA TYR A 95 7.86 -7.85 15.06
C TYR A 95 6.88 -7.26 16.07
N GLU A 96 7.39 -6.39 16.93
CA GLU A 96 6.62 -5.75 18.00
C GLU A 96 6.76 -4.22 17.90
N TRP A 97 5.83 -3.51 18.50
CA TRP A 97 5.89 -2.06 18.59
C TRP A 97 6.53 -1.65 19.92
N THR A 98 7.38 -0.63 19.88
CA THR A 98 7.84 0.01 21.12
C THR A 98 6.67 0.70 21.84
N ASP A 99 6.77 0.84 23.17
CA ASP A 99 5.78 1.56 23.97
C ASP A 99 5.60 3.01 23.51
N ARG A 100 6.69 3.64 23.05
CA ARG A 100 6.69 4.99 22.49
C ARG A 100 5.87 5.06 21.21
N ALA A 101 6.07 4.15 20.27
CA ALA A 101 5.28 4.10 19.05
C ALA A 101 3.81 3.78 19.33
N ILE A 102 3.52 2.86 20.26
CA ILE A 102 2.14 2.59 20.71
C ILE A 102 1.49 3.87 21.26
N THR A 103 2.22 4.69 22.01
CA THR A 103 1.72 5.96 22.55
C THR A 103 1.36 6.93 21.43
N VAL A 104 2.24 7.13 20.45
CA VAL A 104 1.96 7.96 19.26
C VAL A 104 0.71 7.48 18.51
N LEU A 105 0.59 6.17 18.29
CA LEU A 105 -0.54 5.55 17.61
C LEU A 105 -1.85 5.75 18.39
N LYS A 106 -1.82 5.64 19.72
CA LYS A 106 -2.97 5.94 20.59
C LYS A 106 -3.35 7.42 20.50
N ASP A 107 -2.38 8.32 20.59
CA ASP A 107 -2.59 9.76 20.53
C ASP A 107 -3.12 10.22 19.18
N ALA A 108 -2.75 9.57 18.08
CA ALA A 108 -3.31 9.83 16.75
C ALA A 108 -4.81 9.47 16.65
N SER A 109 -5.28 8.57 17.50
CA SER A 109 -6.66 8.07 17.51
C SER A 109 -7.54 8.63 18.64
N SER A 110 -6.98 9.48 19.51
CA SER A 110 -7.66 10.01 20.70
C SER A 110 -8.34 11.37 20.44
N GLY A 111 -9.36 11.69 21.24
CA GLY A 111 -10.04 12.98 21.22
C GLY A 111 -10.76 13.28 19.89
N GLU A 112 -10.50 14.47 19.33
CA GLU A 112 -11.07 14.92 18.05
C GLU A 112 -10.31 14.41 16.82
N ARG A 113 -9.16 13.73 17.02
CA ARG A 113 -8.33 13.25 15.93
C ARG A 113 -9.01 12.08 15.22
N ARG A 114 -8.82 12.02 13.90
CA ARG A 114 -9.54 11.08 13.03
C ARG A 114 -8.87 9.72 12.92
N GLY A 115 -7.68 9.54 13.48
CA GLY A 115 -6.86 8.35 13.26
C GLY A 115 -6.42 8.16 11.81
N ASP A 116 -6.42 9.25 11.02
CA ASP A 116 -5.88 9.27 9.66
C ASP A 116 -4.37 9.56 9.66
N SER A 117 -3.73 9.42 8.51
CA SER A 117 -2.29 9.64 8.33
C SER A 117 -1.81 11.01 8.81
N ALA A 118 -2.63 12.06 8.63
CA ALA A 118 -2.33 13.40 9.14
C ALA A 118 -2.34 13.45 10.67
N ALA A 119 -3.28 12.77 11.33
CA ALA A 119 -3.29 12.67 12.79
C ALA A 119 -2.07 11.93 13.32
N VAL A 120 -1.63 10.87 12.63
CA VAL A 120 -0.40 10.13 12.98
C VAL A 120 0.83 11.02 12.82
N LEU A 121 0.96 11.73 11.71
CA LEU A 121 2.08 12.64 11.48
C LEU A 121 2.13 13.77 12.53
N ARG A 122 0.98 14.33 12.92
CA ARG A 122 0.94 15.31 14.03
C ARG A 122 1.40 14.71 15.34
N ALA A 123 0.91 13.51 15.69
CA ALA A 123 1.32 12.84 16.92
C ALA A 123 2.81 12.52 16.96
N LEU A 124 3.43 12.19 15.81
CA LEU A 124 4.88 12.01 15.70
C LEU A 124 5.66 13.31 15.93
N VAL A 125 5.19 14.42 15.36
CA VAL A 125 5.83 15.73 15.48
C VAL A 125 5.68 16.32 16.89
N ASP A 126 4.61 15.95 17.60
CA ASP A 126 4.37 16.33 18.99
C ASP A 126 5.02 15.36 20.00
N GLU A 127 5.69 14.31 19.54
CA GLU A 127 6.35 13.33 20.40
C GLU A 127 7.52 13.96 21.18
N PRO A 128 7.62 13.76 22.50
CA PRO A 128 8.47 14.57 23.38
C PRO A 128 9.97 14.25 23.30
N SER A 129 10.40 13.12 22.72
CA SER A 129 11.82 12.77 22.66
C SER A 129 12.63 13.67 21.71
N GLY A 130 11.96 14.39 20.82
CA GLY A 130 12.61 15.26 19.81
C GLY A 130 13.32 14.48 18.70
N LEU A 131 13.19 13.15 18.65
CA LEU A 131 13.79 12.31 17.61
C LEU A 131 13.27 12.69 16.22
N ILE A 132 11.94 12.78 16.08
CA ILE A 132 11.29 13.11 14.80
C ILE A 132 11.61 14.53 14.36
N ASP A 133 11.62 15.50 15.30
CA ASP A 133 12.01 16.89 15.01
C ASP A 133 13.44 16.95 14.43
N GLN A 134 14.39 16.22 15.03
CA GLN A 134 15.77 16.15 14.53
C GLN A 134 15.86 15.50 13.14
N ILE A 135 15.11 14.41 12.89
CA ILE A 135 15.09 13.75 11.58
C ILE A 135 14.49 14.69 10.52
N LEU A 136 13.37 15.35 10.82
CA LEU A 136 12.72 16.28 9.90
C LEU A 136 13.62 17.48 9.57
N ARG A 137 14.33 18.05 10.55
CA ARG A 137 15.31 19.12 10.29
C ARG A 137 16.46 18.67 9.38
N ARG A 138 16.92 17.42 9.49
CA ARG A 138 17.92 16.87 8.56
C ARG A 138 17.40 16.71 7.13
N LEU A 139 16.09 16.63 6.97
CA LEU A 139 15.40 16.55 5.67
C LEU A 139 15.03 17.94 5.13
N ASP A 140 15.52 19.01 5.75
CA ASP A 140 15.11 20.39 5.48
C ASP A 140 13.59 20.62 5.59
N ALA A 141 12.91 19.76 6.36
CA ALA A 141 11.48 19.84 6.62
C ALA A 141 11.24 20.45 8.01
N ASP A 142 10.97 21.76 8.04
CA ASP A 142 10.68 22.46 9.29
C ASP A 142 9.38 21.94 9.95
N PRO A 143 9.41 21.44 11.20
CA PRO A 143 8.24 20.86 11.86
C PRO A 143 7.07 21.84 12.06
N ASP A 144 7.34 23.14 12.25
CA ASP A 144 6.29 24.15 12.41
C ASP A 144 5.60 24.48 11.08
N THR A 145 6.39 24.54 10.00
CA THR A 145 5.87 24.60 8.64
C THR A 145 5.03 23.37 8.31
N LEU A 146 5.45 22.19 8.73
CA LEU A 146 4.71 20.93 8.55
C LEU A 146 3.35 20.99 9.27
N ARG A 147 3.31 21.40 10.54
CA ARG A 147 2.06 21.61 11.29
C ARG A 147 1.11 22.55 10.55
N THR A 148 1.62 23.71 10.11
CA THR A 148 0.85 24.72 9.38
C THR A 148 0.21 24.15 8.11
N ARG A 149 0.98 23.39 7.32
CA ARG A 149 0.46 22.74 6.10
C ARG A 149 -0.62 21.70 6.39
N LEU A 150 -0.47 20.91 7.44
CA LEU A 150 -1.50 19.93 7.83
C LEU A 150 -2.81 20.61 8.20
N ASP A 151 -2.75 21.75 8.88
CA ASP A 151 -3.92 22.53 9.26
C ASP A 151 -4.60 23.22 8.07
N GLU A 152 -3.82 23.69 7.09
CA GLU A 152 -4.34 24.17 5.81
C GLU A 152 -5.07 23.07 5.03
N VAL A 153 -4.46 21.91 4.85
CA VAL A 153 -5.07 20.80 4.11
C VAL A 153 -6.35 20.31 4.81
N GLN A 154 -6.36 20.27 6.15
CA GLN A 154 -7.55 19.91 6.91
C GLN A 154 -8.70 20.90 6.70
N ARG A 155 -8.41 22.21 6.59
CA ARG A 155 -9.41 23.24 6.27
C ARG A 155 -9.97 23.09 4.85
N LEU A 156 -9.14 22.70 3.88
CA LEU A 156 -9.55 22.56 2.47
C LEU A 156 -10.37 21.29 2.19
N ARG A 157 -10.18 20.21 2.96
CA ARG A 157 -10.84 18.90 2.78
C ARG A 157 -12.33 18.82 3.16
N LEU A 158 -13.06 19.94 3.16
CA LEU A 158 -14.48 19.98 3.55
C LEU A 158 -15.44 19.33 2.53
N ILE A 159 -14.96 18.83 1.39
CA ILE A 159 -15.79 18.18 0.36
C ILE A 159 -15.40 16.70 0.22
N PRO A 160 -16.25 15.74 0.64
CA PRO A 160 -16.03 14.33 0.37
C PRO A 160 -16.16 14.06 -1.14
N PRO A 161 -15.28 13.23 -1.74
CA PRO A 161 -15.51 12.74 -3.08
C PRO A 161 -16.80 11.92 -3.13
N ALA A 162 -17.63 12.16 -4.15
CA ALA A 162 -18.87 11.42 -4.33
C ALA A 162 -18.58 9.92 -4.56
N PRO A 163 -19.33 9.00 -3.94
CA PRO A 163 -19.16 7.59 -4.22
C PRO A 163 -19.57 7.30 -5.67
N ALA A 164 -18.65 6.74 -6.47
CA ALA A 164 -18.97 6.23 -7.79
C ALA A 164 -20.03 5.12 -7.66
N GLY A 165 -21.21 5.36 -8.23
CA GLY A 165 -22.33 4.42 -8.19
C GLY A 165 -22.03 3.22 -9.08
N HIS A 166 -21.63 2.09 -8.50
CA HIS A 166 -21.42 0.86 -9.25
C HIS A 166 -22.36 -0.24 -8.74
N GLN A 167 -23.10 -0.84 -9.68
CA GLN A 167 -24.03 -1.96 -9.43
C GLN A 167 -23.29 -3.29 -9.15
N ASN A 168 -21.95 -3.31 -9.33
CA ASN A 168 -21.08 -4.46 -9.12
C ASN A 168 -20.39 -4.43 -7.74
N LEU A 169 -19.92 -5.59 -7.28
CA LEU A 169 -19.04 -5.68 -6.10
C LEU A 169 -17.67 -5.17 -6.52
N SER A 170 -17.40 -3.91 -6.19
CA SER A 170 -16.16 -3.19 -6.53
C SER A 170 -15.57 -2.53 -5.28
N GLY A 171 -14.25 -2.42 -5.23
CA GLY A 171 -13.50 -1.66 -4.26
C GLY A 171 -12.36 -0.93 -4.95
N SER A 172 -11.95 0.21 -4.39
CA SER A 172 -10.81 0.98 -4.89
C SER A 172 -9.93 1.44 -3.74
N ARG A 173 -8.62 1.47 -3.96
CA ARG A 173 -7.61 2.02 -3.07
C ARG A 173 -6.65 2.91 -3.85
N SER A 174 -6.10 3.89 -3.17
CA SER A 174 -5.03 4.73 -3.71
C SER A 174 -3.71 4.33 -3.09
N VAL A 175 -2.68 4.28 -3.91
CA VAL A 175 -1.34 3.82 -3.57
C VAL A 175 -0.36 4.86 -4.08
N PHE A 176 0.65 5.20 -3.28
CA PHE A 176 1.73 6.05 -3.73
C PHE A 176 2.94 5.18 -4.09
N VAL A 177 3.56 5.48 -5.23
CA VAL A 177 4.73 4.77 -5.75
C VAL A 177 5.86 5.77 -5.98
N PRO A 178 7.00 5.65 -5.28
CA PRO A 178 8.14 6.59 -5.41
C PRO A 178 8.99 6.28 -6.65
N ALA A 179 8.35 6.17 -7.82
CA ALA A 179 8.99 5.87 -9.09
C ALA A 179 8.39 6.74 -10.21
N PRO A 180 9.13 6.99 -11.29
CA PRO A 180 8.63 7.75 -12.43
C PRO A 180 7.56 6.95 -13.20
N ILE A 181 6.74 7.63 -13.99
CA ILE A 181 5.58 7.02 -14.67
C ILE A 181 6.00 5.89 -15.62
N GLU A 182 7.17 6.01 -16.25
CA GLU A 182 7.72 5.04 -17.18
C GLU A 182 7.96 3.68 -16.50
N ASP A 183 8.54 3.69 -15.30
CA ASP A 183 8.85 2.49 -14.54
C ASP A 183 7.58 1.84 -13.99
N VAL A 184 6.63 2.66 -13.49
CA VAL A 184 5.32 2.18 -13.02
C VAL A 184 4.52 1.59 -14.17
N TRP A 185 4.51 2.26 -15.32
CA TRP A 185 3.83 1.76 -16.51
C TRP A 185 4.46 0.48 -17.04
N ALA A 186 5.79 0.38 -17.06
CA ALA A 186 6.50 -0.84 -17.46
C ALA A 186 6.17 -2.04 -16.55
N LEU A 187 5.97 -1.82 -15.25
CA LEU A 187 5.50 -2.86 -14.33
C LEU A 187 4.05 -3.29 -14.64
N LEU A 188 3.15 -2.32 -14.80
CA LEU A 188 1.71 -2.58 -14.89
C LEU A 188 1.25 -3.06 -16.27
N SER A 189 1.98 -2.71 -17.33
CA SER A 189 1.61 -3.01 -18.72
C SER A 189 2.16 -4.34 -19.26
N ALA A 190 3.23 -4.86 -18.65
CA ALA A 190 3.86 -6.11 -19.09
C ALA A 190 3.15 -7.34 -18.47
N PRO A 191 2.58 -8.25 -19.29
CA PRO A 191 1.88 -9.44 -18.78
C PRO A 191 2.81 -10.38 -18.00
N ALA A 192 4.07 -10.50 -18.44
CA ALA A 192 5.09 -11.30 -17.75
C ALA A 192 5.42 -10.78 -16.33
N ARG A 193 5.13 -9.50 -16.04
CA ARG A 193 5.39 -8.86 -14.74
C ARG A 193 4.20 -8.90 -13.78
N ILE A 194 3.06 -9.44 -14.21
CA ILE A 194 1.86 -9.60 -13.35
C ILE A 194 2.18 -10.34 -12.04
N PRO A 195 2.98 -11.44 -12.03
CA PRO A 195 3.35 -12.11 -10.78
C PRO A 195 4.09 -11.22 -9.77
N GLU A 196 4.74 -10.15 -10.22
CA GLU A 196 5.44 -9.21 -9.32
C GLU A 196 4.47 -8.39 -8.46
N TRP A 197 3.27 -8.11 -8.97
CA TRP A 197 2.28 -7.28 -8.28
C TRP A 197 1.00 -8.01 -7.86
N ASP A 198 0.66 -9.16 -8.45
CA ASP A 198 -0.45 -10.02 -8.02
C ASP A 198 0.06 -11.36 -7.50
N GLN A 199 0.16 -11.47 -6.17
CA GLN A 199 0.62 -12.69 -5.48
C GLN A 199 -0.29 -13.91 -5.72
N GLY A 200 -1.50 -13.72 -6.24
CA GLY A 200 -2.38 -14.83 -6.62
C GLY A 200 -1.92 -15.54 -7.90
N ILE A 201 -0.94 -15.00 -8.62
CA ILE A 201 -0.47 -15.50 -9.91
C ILE A 201 1.00 -15.92 -9.76
N ALA A 202 1.29 -17.18 -10.08
CA ALA A 202 2.65 -17.72 -10.05
C ALA A 202 3.45 -17.35 -11.31
N ALA A 203 2.83 -17.52 -12.47
CA ALA A 203 3.45 -17.29 -13.76
C ALA A 203 2.42 -16.88 -14.79
N VAL A 204 2.85 -16.14 -15.80
CA VAL A 204 2.07 -15.82 -17.00
C VAL A 204 2.89 -16.29 -18.20
N ASP A 205 2.29 -17.14 -19.02
CA ASP A 205 2.86 -17.53 -20.31
C ASP A 205 2.67 -16.38 -21.30
N ALA A 206 3.74 -15.62 -21.50
CA ALA A 206 3.77 -14.39 -22.29
C ALA A 206 4.18 -14.60 -23.75
N ASP A 207 4.38 -15.85 -24.18
CA ASP A 207 4.95 -16.16 -25.51
C ASP A 207 3.95 -15.89 -26.67
N ASP A 208 2.66 -15.74 -26.39
CA ASP A 208 1.62 -15.37 -27.36
C ASP A 208 1.16 -13.91 -27.18
N GLU A 209 1.94 -12.96 -27.69
CA GLU A 209 1.57 -11.53 -27.71
C GLU A 209 0.42 -11.21 -28.69
N THR A 210 0.14 -12.10 -29.64
CA THR A 210 -0.73 -11.83 -30.78
C THR A 210 -2.23 -11.77 -30.45
N SER A 211 -2.67 -12.35 -29.33
CA SER A 211 -4.09 -12.45 -28.98
C SER A 211 -4.57 -11.40 -27.95
N GLY A 212 -3.68 -10.65 -27.29
CA GLY A 212 -4.06 -9.83 -26.12
C GLY A 212 -4.64 -10.65 -24.95
N SER A 213 -4.32 -11.94 -24.93
CA SER A 213 -4.81 -12.95 -23.99
C SER A 213 -3.68 -13.89 -23.65
N TRP A 214 -3.42 -14.09 -22.37
CA TRP A 214 -2.32 -14.92 -21.86
C TRP A 214 -2.86 -15.98 -20.91
N GLU A 215 -2.21 -17.14 -20.86
CA GLU A 215 -2.48 -18.14 -19.84
C GLU A 215 -1.65 -17.84 -18.60
N ALA A 216 -2.24 -18.04 -17.43
CA ALA A 216 -1.58 -17.80 -16.16
C ALA A 216 -1.85 -18.93 -15.18
N GLU A 217 -0.88 -19.18 -14.33
CA GLU A 217 -0.96 -20.17 -13.26
C GLU A 217 -1.27 -19.48 -11.94
N THR A 218 -2.21 -20.04 -11.17
CA THR A 218 -2.49 -19.57 -9.81
C THR A 218 -1.37 -20.01 -8.87
N ALA A 219 -0.92 -19.08 -8.02
CA ALA A 219 0.04 -19.41 -6.97
C ALA A 219 -0.50 -20.51 -6.04
N THR A 220 0.32 -21.53 -5.78
CA THR A 220 -0.01 -22.64 -4.86
C THR A 220 0.88 -22.64 -3.61
N THR A 221 1.73 -21.63 -3.47
CA THR A 221 2.62 -21.43 -2.34
C THR A 221 2.46 -20.01 -1.84
N LEU A 222 2.37 -19.85 -0.52
CA LEU A 222 2.41 -18.56 0.14
C LEU A 222 3.85 -17.98 0.10
N PRO A 223 4.02 -16.67 0.32
CA PRO A 223 5.35 -16.05 0.39
C PRO A 223 6.28 -16.66 1.45
N ASP A 224 5.73 -17.24 2.51
CA ASP A 224 6.47 -17.94 3.57
C ASP A 224 6.84 -19.40 3.20
N GLY A 225 6.60 -19.81 1.95
CA GLY A 225 6.86 -21.13 1.42
C GLY A 225 5.81 -22.18 1.77
N LYS A 226 4.77 -21.86 2.55
CA LYS A 226 3.73 -22.83 2.91
C LYS A 226 2.80 -23.13 1.74
N PRO A 227 2.33 -24.37 1.59
CA PRO A 227 1.39 -24.73 0.52
C PRO A 227 0.02 -24.08 0.75
N MET A 228 -0.54 -23.50 -0.31
CA MET A 228 -1.89 -22.97 -0.37
C MET A 228 -2.80 -23.95 -1.13
N GLN A 229 -3.92 -24.31 -0.52
CA GLN A 229 -4.91 -25.18 -1.15
C GLN A 229 -5.70 -24.42 -2.20
N VAL A 230 -5.43 -24.71 -3.47
CA VAL A 230 -6.16 -24.19 -4.63
C VAL A 230 -6.88 -25.36 -5.29
N LYS A 231 -8.19 -25.24 -5.53
CA LYS A 231 -8.93 -26.29 -6.25
C LYS A 231 -8.46 -26.35 -7.69
N ASP A 232 -8.50 -27.53 -8.29
CA ASP A 232 -7.99 -27.76 -9.64
C ASP A 232 -8.65 -26.86 -10.70
N GLU A 233 -9.96 -26.60 -10.57
CA GLU A 233 -10.71 -25.70 -11.46
C GLU A 233 -10.23 -24.23 -11.44
N PHE A 234 -9.48 -23.82 -10.41
CA PHE A 234 -8.92 -22.47 -10.27
C PHE A 234 -7.41 -22.41 -10.54
N ARG A 235 -6.73 -23.54 -10.84
CA ARG A 235 -5.27 -23.53 -11.06
C ARG A 235 -4.88 -22.79 -12.33
N ARG A 236 -5.68 -22.92 -13.38
CA ARG A 236 -5.49 -22.21 -14.64
C ARG A 236 -6.32 -20.93 -14.65
N GLN A 237 -5.69 -19.86 -15.10
CA GLN A 237 -6.29 -18.55 -15.31
C GLN A 237 -6.04 -18.11 -16.75
N ARG A 238 -6.92 -17.25 -17.25
CA ARG A 238 -6.69 -16.51 -18.48
C ARG A 238 -6.75 -15.02 -18.19
N VAL A 239 -5.69 -14.33 -18.58
CA VAL A 239 -5.49 -12.91 -18.40
C VAL A 239 -5.72 -12.23 -19.72
N HIS A 240 -6.52 -11.17 -19.73
CA HIS A 240 -6.81 -10.40 -20.92
C HIS A 240 -6.58 -8.92 -20.64
N LEU A 241 -5.98 -8.22 -21.61
CA LEU A 241 -5.88 -6.77 -21.57
C LEU A 241 -7.20 -6.18 -22.08
N ALA A 242 -8.05 -5.68 -21.16
CA ALA A 242 -9.39 -5.20 -21.49
C ALA A 242 -9.38 -3.75 -21.99
N GLN A 243 -8.52 -2.90 -21.43
CA GLN A 243 -8.37 -1.50 -21.82
C GLN A 243 -6.92 -1.06 -21.58
N ARG A 244 -6.38 -0.25 -22.49
CA ARG A 244 -5.07 0.40 -22.37
C ARG A 244 -5.15 1.81 -22.93
N GLU A 245 -4.90 2.79 -22.08
CA GLU A 245 -4.74 4.20 -22.43
C GLU A 245 -3.38 4.64 -21.87
N GLU A 246 -2.40 4.69 -22.75
CA GLU A 246 -1.01 4.90 -22.33
C GLU A 246 -0.70 6.38 -22.08
N PRO A 247 0.00 6.74 -20.99
CA PRO A 247 0.41 5.93 -19.83
C PRO A 247 -0.53 6.09 -18.60
N THR A 248 -1.77 6.52 -18.81
CA THR A 248 -2.66 7.02 -17.75
C THR A 248 -3.57 5.95 -17.15
N SER A 249 -3.93 4.92 -17.91
CA SER A 249 -4.89 3.91 -17.47
C SER A 249 -4.69 2.54 -18.12
N ILE A 250 -4.81 1.49 -17.33
CA ILE A 250 -4.75 0.11 -17.82
C ILE A 250 -5.71 -0.80 -17.04
N GLN A 251 -6.39 -1.69 -17.75
CA GLN A 251 -7.36 -2.61 -17.18
C GLN A 251 -7.10 -4.04 -17.63
N TRP A 252 -6.91 -4.91 -16.64
CA TRP A 252 -6.76 -6.35 -16.79
C TRP A 252 -8.04 -7.08 -16.42
N LEU A 253 -8.31 -8.17 -17.12
CA LEU A 253 -9.43 -9.07 -16.86
C LEU A 253 -8.91 -10.49 -16.66
N PHE A 254 -9.26 -11.08 -15.53
CA PHE A 254 -8.89 -12.43 -15.12
C PHE A 254 -10.12 -13.33 -15.16
N THR A 255 -9.99 -14.48 -15.82
CA THR A 255 -11.03 -15.50 -15.90
C THR A 255 -10.46 -16.88 -15.58
N HIS A 256 -11.31 -17.81 -15.14
CA HIS A 256 -10.92 -19.19 -14.91
C HIS A 256 -11.63 -20.08 -15.94
N PRO A 257 -10.91 -20.57 -16.98
CA PRO A 257 -11.52 -21.35 -18.05
C PRO A 257 -12.16 -22.65 -17.54
N ASP A 258 -11.57 -23.26 -16.51
CA ASP A 258 -12.00 -24.55 -15.97
C ASP A 258 -13.10 -24.41 -14.89
N ALA A 259 -13.41 -23.18 -14.48
CA ALA A 259 -14.47 -22.86 -13.52
C ALA A 259 -15.56 -22.00 -14.16
N ALA A 260 -16.42 -22.60 -14.99
CA ALA A 260 -17.46 -21.91 -15.77
C ALA A 260 -18.48 -21.08 -14.95
N ARG A 261 -18.56 -21.29 -13.63
CA ARG A 261 -19.42 -20.51 -12.71
C ARG A 261 -18.67 -19.43 -11.94
N SER A 262 -17.36 -19.32 -12.14
CA SER A 262 -16.55 -18.29 -11.51
C SER A 262 -16.85 -16.93 -12.11
N ASN A 263 -16.84 -15.90 -11.25
CA ASN A 263 -17.01 -14.53 -11.69
C ASN A 263 -15.66 -14.01 -12.22
N PRO A 264 -15.61 -13.39 -13.40
CA PRO A 264 -14.41 -12.71 -13.85
C PRO A 264 -14.02 -11.60 -12.86
N ARG A 265 -12.71 -11.45 -12.65
CA ARG A 265 -12.13 -10.40 -11.83
C ARG A 265 -11.49 -9.37 -12.74
N SER A 266 -11.86 -8.10 -12.62
CA SER A 266 -11.22 -7.02 -13.34
C SER A 266 -10.41 -6.14 -12.38
N VAL A 267 -9.18 -5.85 -12.76
CA VAL A 267 -8.25 -4.96 -12.04
C VAL A 267 -7.95 -3.79 -12.95
N ALA A 268 -8.31 -2.58 -12.53
CA ALA A 268 -8.03 -1.36 -13.25
C ALA A 268 -7.07 -0.47 -12.46
N PHE A 269 -6.19 0.19 -13.19
CA PHE A 269 -5.14 1.06 -12.69
C PHE A 269 -5.30 2.41 -13.37
N ALA A 270 -5.41 3.48 -12.60
CA ALA A 270 -5.33 4.86 -13.10
C ALA A 270 -4.15 5.57 -12.44
N LEU A 271 -3.29 6.18 -13.25
CA LEU A 271 -2.04 6.80 -12.84
C LEU A 271 -2.17 8.33 -12.88
N GLU A 272 -1.80 8.98 -11.79
CA GLU A 272 -1.76 10.42 -11.65
C GLU A 272 -0.39 10.85 -11.11
N HIS A 273 0.16 11.96 -11.60
CA HIS A 273 1.42 12.50 -11.08
C HIS A 273 1.24 13.01 -9.65
N ALA A 274 2.21 12.74 -8.78
CA ALA A 274 2.24 13.23 -7.40
C ALA A 274 3.62 13.78 -7.04
N ALA A 275 3.70 14.57 -5.98
CA ALA A 275 4.99 15.02 -5.46
C ALA A 275 5.85 13.79 -5.11
N GLY A 276 7.04 13.70 -5.71
CA GLY A 276 8.00 12.61 -5.47
C GLY A 276 7.69 11.27 -6.15
N GLY A 277 6.70 11.18 -7.05
CA GLY A 277 6.39 9.92 -7.75
C GLY A 277 4.99 9.87 -8.37
N MET A 278 4.35 8.71 -8.32
CA MET A 278 3.03 8.46 -8.90
C MET A 278 1.99 8.11 -7.84
N GLN A 279 0.79 8.66 -8.00
CA GLN A 279 -0.41 8.22 -7.30
C GLN A 279 -1.16 7.24 -8.22
N LEU A 280 -1.30 6.01 -7.76
CA LEU A 280 -2.01 4.94 -8.44
C LEU A 280 -3.37 4.73 -7.78
N ARG A 281 -4.45 4.78 -8.56
CA ARG A 281 -5.77 4.32 -8.14
C ARG A 281 -5.99 2.91 -8.67
N VAL A 282 -6.00 1.94 -7.75
CA VAL A 282 -6.31 0.54 -8.04
C VAL A 282 -7.79 0.32 -7.82
N THR A 283 -8.48 -0.25 -8.79
CA THR A 283 -9.90 -0.60 -8.71
C THR A 283 -10.07 -2.07 -9.03
N LEU A 284 -10.60 -2.82 -8.08
CA LEU A 284 -10.88 -4.23 -8.20
C LEU A 284 -12.38 -4.44 -8.29
N THR A 285 -12.83 -5.13 -9.33
CA THR A 285 -14.25 -5.39 -9.58
C THR A 285 -14.48 -6.86 -9.88
N TRP A 286 -15.38 -7.51 -9.14
CA TRP A 286 -15.90 -8.81 -9.53
C TRP A 286 -17.10 -8.62 -10.46
N LEU A 287 -16.89 -8.96 -11.73
CA LEU A 287 -17.92 -8.89 -12.76
C LEU A 287 -18.92 -10.00 -12.47
N THR A 288 -20.16 -9.60 -12.20
CA THR A 288 -21.23 -10.57 -11.98
C THR A 288 -21.97 -10.74 -13.28
N PRO A 289 -22.23 -11.97 -13.76
CA PRO A 289 -23.09 -12.16 -14.91
C PRO A 289 -24.49 -11.59 -14.60
N PRO A 290 -25.20 -11.04 -15.59
CA PRO A 290 -26.56 -10.55 -15.41
C PRO A 290 -27.44 -11.70 -14.89
N SER A 291 -27.89 -11.62 -13.64
CA SER A 291 -28.60 -12.72 -12.99
C SER A 291 -29.97 -12.94 -13.62
N ARG A 292 -30.25 -14.14 -14.13
CA ARG A 292 -31.62 -14.68 -14.14
C ARG A 292 -32.05 -14.89 -12.68
N GLY A 293 -33.28 -14.46 -12.35
CA GLY A 293 -33.71 -14.05 -11.00
C GLY A 293 -33.52 -15.06 -9.85
N GLY A 294 -33.47 -14.53 -8.62
CA GLY A 294 -33.66 -15.30 -7.38
C GLY A 294 -32.68 -15.04 -6.23
N ARG A 295 -31.43 -14.62 -6.50
CA ARG A 295 -30.36 -14.58 -5.46
C ARG A 295 -30.04 -13.20 -4.86
N ARG A 296 -30.92 -12.20 -5.04
CA ARG A 296 -30.66 -10.81 -4.60
C ARG A 296 -30.51 -10.67 -3.08
N ILE A 297 -31.29 -11.40 -2.29
CA ILE A 297 -31.32 -11.28 -0.82
C ILE A 297 -30.04 -11.84 -0.17
N VAL A 298 -29.61 -13.05 -0.58
CA VAL A 298 -28.35 -13.66 -0.08
C VAL A 298 -27.15 -12.77 -0.39
N ARG A 299 -27.14 -12.11 -1.55
CA ARG A 299 -26.06 -11.20 -1.96
C ARG A 299 -25.98 -9.93 -1.10
N VAL A 300 -27.13 -9.41 -0.62
CA VAL A 300 -27.16 -8.25 0.28
C VAL A 300 -26.61 -8.63 1.66
N LEU A 301 -26.97 -9.81 2.18
CA LEU A 301 -26.49 -10.29 3.47
C LEU A 301 -24.98 -10.59 3.47
N MET A 302 -24.45 -11.13 2.37
CA MET A 302 -23.03 -11.47 2.22
C MET A 302 -22.14 -10.30 1.76
N LYS A 303 -22.73 -9.15 1.43
CA LYS A 303 -22.02 -7.93 1.00
C LYS A 303 -20.87 -7.50 1.93
N PRO A 304 -20.99 -7.51 3.29
CA PRO A 304 -19.87 -7.17 4.16
C PRO A 304 -18.69 -8.14 4.02
N LEU A 305 -18.95 -9.45 3.94
CA LEU A 305 -17.88 -10.44 3.75
C LEU A 305 -17.18 -10.23 2.40
N PHE A 306 -17.95 -10.04 1.32
CA PHE A 306 -17.35 -9.77 0.01
C PHE A 306 -16.53 -8.48 -0.02
N ARG A 307 -16.96 -7.44 0.70
CA ARG A 307 -16.18 -6.21 0.87
C ARG A 307 -14.88 -6.44 1.63
N PHE A 308 -14.91 -7.29 2.66
CA PHE A 308 -13.71 -7.66 3.40
C PHE A 308 -12.72 -8.45 2.53
N VAL A 309 -13.20 -9.39 1.71
CA VAL A 309 -12.33 -10.12 0.77
C VAL A 309 -11.75 -9.18 -0.30
N LEU A 310 -12.56 -8.28 -0.87
CA LEU A 310 -12.06 -7.26 -1.81
C LEU A 310 -11.01 -6.35 -1.16
N PHE A 311 -11.19 -6.00 0.11
CA PHE A 311 -10.22 -5.22 0.87
C PHE A 311 -8.89 -5.96 0.98
N ILE A 312 -8.90 -7.25 1.36
CA ILE A 312 -7.68 -8.07 1.44
C ILE A 312 -6.98 -8.13 0.08
N GLN A 313 -7.71 -8.41 -1.01
CA GLN A 313 -7.13 -8.50 -2.35
C GLN A 313 -6.52 -7.17 -2.81
N LEU A 314 -7.19 -6.04 -2.55
CA LEU A 314 -6.65 -4.72 -2.85
C LEU A 314 -5.39 -4.41 -2.05
N THR A 315 -5.34 -4.78 -0.77
CA THR A 315 -4.14 -4.62 0.07
C THR A 315 -2.98 -5.49 -0.42
N GLN A 316 -3.25 -6.71 -0.89
CA GLN A 316 -2.22 -7.57 -1.48
C GLN A 316 -1.65 -7.00 -2.78
N LEU A 317 -2.50 -6.47 -3.67
CA LEU A 317 -2.08 -5.79 -4.90
C LEU A 317 -1.24 -4.54 -4.58
N GLU A 318 -1.69 -3.72 -3.64
CA GLU A 318 -0.96 -2.54 -3.16
C GLU A 318 0.43 -2.91 -2.63
N SER A 319 0.51 -3.92 -1.76
CA SER A 319 1.79 -4.42 -1.22
C SER A 319 2.69 -5.03 -2.30
N GLY A 320 2.13 -5.73 -3.29
CA GLY A 320 2.87 -6.23 -4.46
C GLY A 320 3.52 -5.10 -5.24
N ILE A 321 2.73 -4.12 -5.67
CA ILE A 321 3.20 -2.98 -6.47
C ILE A 321 4.25 -2.17 -5.73
N THR A 322 3.96 -1.79 -4.48
CA THR A 322 4.86 -0.91 -3.70
C THR A 322 6.21 -1.56 -3.41
N ARG A 323 6.25 -2.89 -3.19
CA ARG A 323 7.49 -3.63 -2.95
C ARG A 323 8.46 -3.61 -4.12
N VAL A 324 7.97 -3.56 -5.37
CA VAL A 324 8.85 -3.48 -6.55
C VAL A 324 9.67 -2.18 -6.57
N PHE A 325 9.14 -1.10 -5.99
CA PHE A 325 9.73 0.23 -6.04
C PHE A 325 10.30 0.71 -4.70
N ARG A 326 10.49 -0.19 -3.72
CA ARG A 326 10.99 0.14 -2.38
C ARG A 326 12.29 -0.55 -2.07
#